data_AF-A0AB36KFH4-F1
#
_entry.id   AF-A0AB36KFH4-F1
#
_cell.length_a   1.000
_cell.length_b   1.000
_cell.length_c   1.000
_cell.angle_alpha   90.00
_cell.angle_beta   90.00
_cell.angle_gamma   90.00
#
_symmetry.space_group_name_H-M   'P 1'
#
loop_
_entity.id
_entity.type
_entity.pdbx_description
1 polymer ?
#
loop_
_entity_poly.entity_id
_entity_poly.type
_entity_poly.pdbx_seq_one_letter_code
_entity_poly.pdbx_strand_id
1 'polypeptide(L)'
;TLGYNVKNKSEFLSQYKFNLCFENTQGYGYVTEKIIDAYFSHTIPIYWGSPSVAKDFNPKSFVNVCDFKNFDEAIDYVRYLHTHPNAYLDMLYENPLNEIDGRVYFYQDLSFKKILDFFKTILENDTIYHNNPFIFYRDLHEPLVSIDDLRVNYDDLRVNYDDLRVNYDDLRVN
;
A
#
# COMPACT_ATOMS: atom_id res chain seq x y z
N THR A 1 -23.03 29.75 -6.20
CA THR A 1 -23.38 28.96 -5.00
C THR A 1 -22.09 28.38 -4.47
N LEU A 2 -21.70 28.66 -3.21
CA LEU A 2 -20.57 27.95 -2.59
C LEU A 2 -21.06 26.53 -2.27
N GLY A 3 -20.32 25.52 -2.74
CA GLY A 3 -20.64 24.11 -2.49
C GLY A 3 -20.44 23.71 -1.03
N TYR A 4 -20.51 22.41 -0.73
CA TYR A 4 -20.26 21.84 0.60
C TYR A 4 -19.21 20.72 0.56
N ASN A 5 -18.59 20.45 1.71
CA ASN A 5 -17.65 19.33 1.84
C ASN A 5 -18.42 18.02 1.99
N VAL A 6 -18.16 17.08 1.08
CA VAL A 6 -18.71 15.72 1.12
C VAL A 6 -18.19 14.98 2.36
N LYS A 7 -19.09 14.25 3.04
CA LYS A 7 -18.74 13.44 4.23
C LYS A 7 -18.35 12.01 3.89
N ASN A 8 -19.10 11.38 2.98
CA ASN A 8 -18.83 10.03 2.50
C ASN A 8 -18.21 10.08 1.11
N LYS A 9 -16.89 9.90 1.03
CA LYS A 9 -16.16 9.96 -0.24
C LYS A 9 -16.61 8.87 -1.20
N SER A 10 -16.75 7.63 -0.72
CA SER A 10 -17.06 6.49 -1.59
C SER A 10 -18.45 6.59 -2.22
N GLU A 11 -19.46 6.95 -1.43
CA GLU A 11 -20.83 7.17 -1.91
C GLU A 11 -20.93 8.32 -2.91
N PHE A 12 -20.11 9.37 -2.73
CA PHE A 12 -20.05 10.45 -3.70
C PHE A 12 -19.40 9.99 -5.01
N LEU A 13 -18.27 9.28 -4.93
CA LEU A 13 -17.54 8.82 -6.11
C LEU A 13 -18.34 7.82 -6.96
N SER A 14 -19.14 6.95 -6.34
CA SER A 14 -19.96 5.97 -7.07
C SER A 14 -21.06 6.59 -7.95
N GLN A 15 -21.33 7.88 -7.78
CA GLN A 15 -22.27 8.64 -8.63
C GLN A 15 -21.61 9.12 -9.94
N TYR A 16 -20.31 8.93 -10.13
CA TYR A 16 -19.55 9.43 -11.28
C TYR A 16 -18.80 8.31 -12.01
N LYS A 17 -18.70 8.45 -13.34
CA LYS A 17 -17.96 7.51 -14.21
C LYS A 17 -16.46 7.47 -13.96
N PHE A 18 -15.89 8.59 -13.52
CA PHE A 18 -14.45 8.76 -13.33
C PHE A 18 -14.14 9.45 -12.00
N ASN A 19 -13.00 9.12 -11.40
CA ASN A 19 -12.42 9.83 -10.27
C ASN A 19 -11.02 10.36 -10.61
N LEU A 20 -10.74 11.63 -10.32
CA LEU A 20 -9.41 12.22 -10.51
C LEU A 20 -8.49 11.83 -9.35
N CYS A 21 -7.60 10.87 -9.60
CA CYS A 21 -6.78 10.20 -8.60
C CYS A 21 -5.33 10.70 -8.64
N PHE A 22 -5.12 12.00 -8.51
CA PHE A 22 -3.78 12.58 -8.57
C PHE A 22 -3.14 12.57 -7.18
N GLU A 23 -1.89 12.12 -7.11
CA GLU A 23 -1.05 12.33 -5.94
C GLU A 23 -0.63 13.80 -5.83
N ASN A 24 -0.27 14.20 -4.62
CA ASN A 24 0.19 15.58 -4.38
C ASN A 24 1.55 15.87 -5.03
N THR A 25 2.34 14.84 -5.32
CA THR A 25 3.69 14.91 -5.90
C THR A 25 3.98 13.65 -6.71
N GLN A 26 4.94 13.77 -7.64
CA GLN A 26 5.38 12.62 -8.43
C GLN A 26 6.47 11.83 -7.67
N GLY A 27 6.36 10.50 -7.64
CA GLY A 27 7.37 9.64 -7.02
C GLY A 27 7.27 8.18 -7.47
N TYR A 28 8.39 7.55 -7.83
CA TYR A 28 8.41 6.14 -8.20
C TYR A 28 7.99 5.26 -7.00
N GLY A 29 6.92 4.48 -7.18
CA GLY A 29 6.32 3.67 -6.13
C GLY A 29 5.43 4.45 -5.15
N TYR A 30 5.25 5.76 -5.35
CA TYR A 30 4.36 6.58 -4.52
C TYR A 30 2.91 6.43 -4.98
N VAL A 31 2.27 5.35 -4.54
CA VAL A 31 0.86 5.05 -4.78
C VAL A 31 0.14 4.97 -3.45
N THR A 32 -0.90 5.78 -3.27
CA THR A 32 -1.61 5.90 -1.98
C THR A 32 -3.05 5.38 -2.07
N GLU A 33 -3.87 5.68 -1.06
CA GLU A 33 -5.27 5.28 -0.97
C GLU A 33 -6.15 5.79 -2.13
N LYS A 34 -5.73 6.85 -2.83
CA LYS A 34 -6.56 7.57 -3.82
C LYS A 34 -7.07 6.66 -4.94
N ILE A 35 -6.21 5.78 -5.45
CA ILE A 35 -6.60 4.84 -6.50
C ILE A 35 -7.48 3.71 -5.95
N ILE A 36 -7.25 3.28 -4.70
CA ILE A 36 -8.08 2.27 -4.02
C ILE A 36 -9.50 2.81 -3.78
N ASP A 37 -9.65 4.07 -3.36
CA ASP A 37 -10.95 4.71 -3.17
C ASP A 37 -11.78 4.73 -4.46
N ALA A 38 -11.13 4.90 -5.62
CA ALA A 38 -11.80 4.86 -6.93
C ALA A 38 -12.28 3.44 -7.26
N TYR A 39 -11.40 2.44 -7.17
CA TYR A 39 -11.79 1.05 -7.40
C TYR A 39 -12.93 0.60 -6.49
N PHE A 40 -12.83 0.91 -5.18
CA PHE A 40 -13.85 0.57 -4.20
C PHE A 40 -15.20 1.23 -4.49
N SER A 41 -15.19 2.42 -5.09
CA SER A 41 -16.39 3.18 -5.43
C SER A 41 -16.94 2.87 -6.83
N HIS A 42 -16.42 1.83 -7.50
CA HIS A 42 -16.84 1.39 -8.83
C HIS A 42 -16.80 2.52 -9.89
N THR A 43 -15.69 3.26 -9.91
CA THR A 43 -15.44 4.37 -10.84
C THR A 43 -14.02 4.27 -11.41
N ILE A 44 -13.84 4.67 -12.66
CA ILE A 44 -12.54 4.55 -13.33
C ILE A 44 -11.55 5.57 -12.74
N PRO A 45 -10.39 5.14 -12.22
CA PRO A 45 -9.36 6.06 -11.77
C PRO A 45 -8.68 6.76 -12.96
N ILE A 46 -8.57 8.08 -12.90
CA ILE A 46 -7.65 8.86 -13.75
C ILE A 46 -6.45 9.21 -12.88
N TYR A 47 -5.39 8.41 -12.98
CA TYR A 47 -4.28 8.42 -12.02
C TYR A 47 -3.04 9.14 -12.56
N TRP A 48 -2.42 9.94 -11.69
CA TRP A 48 -1.10 10.53 -11.88
C TRP A 48 -0.36 10.59 -10.53
N GLY A 49 0.93 10.26 -10.51
CA GLY A 49 1.72 10.27 -9.27
C GLY A 49 2.96 9.39 -9.36
N SER A 50 2.79 8.07 -9.40
CA SER A 50 3.88 7.13 -9.65
C SER A 50 4.02 6.79 -11.13
N PRO A 51 5.15 7.11 -11.79
CA PRO A 51 5.41 6.65 -13.16
C PRO A 51 5.52 5.13 -13.28
N SER A 52 5.65 4.41 -12.17
CA SER A 52 5.73 2.94 -12.13
C SER A 52 4.47 2.26 -11.60
N VAL A 53 3.33 2.97 -11.53
CA VAL A 53 2.06 2.45 -10.99
C VAL A 53 1.56 1.18 -11.70
N ALA A 54 1.91 0.98 -12.97
CA ALA A 54 1.56 -0.23 -13.73
C ALA A 54 2.19 -1.52 -13.16
N LYS A 55 3.18 -1.41 -12.26
CA LYS A 55 3.70 -2.56 -11.50
C LYS A 55 2.72 -3.00 -10.42
N ASP A 56 2.08 -2.04 -9.76
CA ASP A 56 1.16 -2.23 -8.64
C ASP A 56 -0.25 -2.62 -9.11
N PHE A 57 -0.74 -1.99 -10.18
CA PHE A 57 -2.09 -2.20 -10.72
C PHE A 57 -2.07 -2.50 -12.22
N ASN A 58 -3.08 -3.21 -12.69
CA ASN A 58 -3.30 -3.53 -14.09
C ASN A 58 -3.55 -2.25 -14.91
N PRO A 59 -2.67 -1.88 -15.86
CA PRO A 59 -2.81 -0.65 -16.65
C PRO A 59 -4.05 -0.62 -17.54
N LYS A 60 -4.78 -1.73 -17.68
CA LYS A 60 -6.07 -1.77 -18.41
C LYS A 60 -7.27 -1.36 -17.56
N SER A 61 -7.12 -1.30 -16.23
CA SER A 61 -8.21 -1.02 -15.29
C SER A 61 -8.32 0.47 -14.89
N PHE A 62 -7.41 1.31 -15.37
CA PHE A 62 -7.39 2.75 -15.06
C PHE A 62 -6.73 3.56 -16.18
N VAL A 63 -6.93 4.88 -16.15
CA VAL A 63 -6.23 5.81 -17.04
C VAL A 63 -4.93 6.24 -16.36
N ASN A 64 -3.81 5.72 -16.85
CA ASN A 64 -2.48 6.14 -16.40
C ASN A 64 -2.02 7.38 -17.18
N VAL A 65 -2.03 8.55 -16.54
CA VAL A 65 -1.67 9.81 -17.20
C VAL A 65 -0.19 9.83 -17.61
N CYS A 66 0.67 9.05 -16.96
CA CYS A 66 2.09 8.96 -17.29
C CYS A 66 2.37 8.26 -18.63
N ASP A 67 1.40 7.56 -19.22
CA ASP A 67 1.56 6.86 -20.51
C ASP A 67 1.42 7.80 -21.73
N PHE A 68 0.99 9.05 -21.49
CA PHE A 68 0.78 10.05 -22.53
C PHE A 68 1.91 11.07 -22.59
N LYS A 69 2.13 11.68 -23.76
CA LYS A 69 3.19 12.69 -23.92
C LYS A 69 2.86 14.00 -23.21
N ASN A 70 1.57 14.30 -23.06
CA ASN A 70 1.05 15.53 -22.47
C ASN A 70 -0.39 15.31 -21.95
N PHE A 71 -0.93 16.29 -21.24
CA PHE A 71 -2.29 16.21 -20.69
C PHE A 71 -3.39 16.23 -21.75
N ASP A 72 -3.18 16.85 -22.91
CA ASP A 72 -4.19 16.88 -23.98
C ASP A 72 -4.48 15.48 -24.51
N GLU A 73 -3.44 14.68 -24.73
CA GLU A 73 -3.56 13.26 -25.12
C GLU A 73 -4.32 12.43 -24.06
N ALA A 74 -4.05 12.67 -22.77
CA ALA A 74 -4.76 12.00 -21.68
C ALA A 74 -6.25 12.39 -21.63
N ILE A 75 -6.56 13.68 -21.82
CA ILE A 75 -7.94 14.19 -21.88
C ILE A 75 -8.68 13.60 -23.08
N ASP A 76 -8.01 13.49 -24.23
CA ASP A 76 -8.58 12.87 -25.43
C ASP A 76 -8.94 11.41 -25.19
N TYR A 77 -8.10 10.66 -24.47
CA TYR A 77 -8.39 9.28 -24.09
C TYR A 77 -9.57 9.16 -23.10
N VAL A 78 -9.66 10.04 -22.09
CA VAL A 78 -10.82 10.09 -21.19
C VAL A 78 -12.10 10.42 -21.96
N ARG A 79 -12.04 11.35 -22.91
CA ARG A 79 -13.18 11.68 -23.79
C ARG A 79 -13.60 10.47 -24.62
N TYR A 80 -12.64 9.75 -25.18
CA TYR A 80 -12.90 8.50 -25.90
C TYR A 80 -13.64 7.49 -25.02
N LEU A 81 -13.14 7.19 -23.82
CA LEU A 81 -13.82 6.28 -22.88
C LEU A 81 -15.23 6.79 -22.53
N HIS A 82 -15.40 8.10 -22.32
CA HIS A 82 -16.70 8.65 -22.00
C HIS A 82 -17.75 8.41 -23.09
N THR A 83 -17.37 8.52 -24.37
CA THR A 83 -18.27 8.39 -25.53
C THR A 83 -18.35 7.00 -26.15
N HIS A 84 -17.51 6.06 -25.70
CA HIS A 84 -17.50 4.67 -26.18
C HIS A 84 -17.84 3.71 -25.03
N PRO A 85 -19.14 3.38 -24.82
CA PRO A 85 -19.59 2.61 -23.66
C PRO A 85 -18.88 1.27 -23.50
N ASN A 86 -18.60 0.55 -24.58
CA ASN A 86 -17.92 -0.74 -24.51
C ASN A 86 -16.47 -0.58 -23.98
N ALA A 87 -15.71 0.37 -24.52
CA ALA A 87 -14.35 0.63 -24.05
C ALA A 87 -14.31 1.09 -22.59
N TYR A 88 -15.31 1.87 -22.16
CA TYR A 88 -15.49 2.23 -20.75
C TYR A 88 -15.78 1.01 -19.87
N LEU A 89 -16.71 0.15 -20.27
CA LEU A 89 -17.09 -1.03 -19.51
C LEU A 89 -15.94 -2.05 -19.45
N ASP A 90 -15.20 -2.21 -20.55
CA ASP A 90 -14.00 -3.06 -20.59
C ASP A 90 -13.01 -2.61 -19.50
N MET A 91 -12.66 -1.32 -19.44
CA MET A 91 -11.78 -0.79 -18.39
C MET A 91 -12.38 -0.90 -16.98
N LEU A 92 -13.67 -0.62 -16.82
CA LEU A 92 -14.34 -0.66 -15.51
C LEU A 92 -14.40 -2.08 -14.92
N TYR A 93 -14.48 -3.11 -15.77
CA TYR A 93 -14.56 -4.52 -15.37
C TYR A 93 -13.23 -5.27 -15.40
N GLU A 94 -12.15 -4.65 -15.86
CA GLU A 94 -10.80 -5.19 -15.75
C GLU A 94 -10.41 -5.40 -14.28
N ASN A 95 -9.64 -6.45 -14.02
CA ASN A 95 -9.15 -6.70 -12.67
C ASN A 95 -8.15 -5.61 -12.29
N PRO A 96 -8.29 -4.95 -11.12
CA PRO A 96 -7.32 -3.94 -10.68
C PRO A 96 -5.90 -4.47 -10.52
N LEU A 97 -5.73 -5.77 -10.23
CA LEU A 97 -4.41 -6.38 -10.05
C LEU A 97 -3.92 -7.01 -11.34
N ASN A 98 -2.61 -6.96 -11.53
CA ASN A 98 -1.94 -7.67 -12.61
C ASN A 98 -2.10 -9.19 -12.43
N GLU A 99 -2.03 -9.92 -13.54
CA GLU A 99 -2.18 -11.37 -13.59
C GLU A 99 -0.96 -12.03 -14.26
N ILE A 100 -0.48 -13.13 -13.68
CA ILE A 100 0.52 -14.02 -14.28
C ILE A 100 -0.04 -15.45 -14.20
N ASP A 101 -0.08 -16.15 -15.33
CA ASP A 101 -0.55 -17.54 -15.45
C ASP A 101 -1.91 -17.82 -14.77
N GLY A 102 -2.90 -16.94 -14.94
CA GLY A 102 -4.23 -17.12 -14.34
C GLY A 102 -4.34 -16.65 -12.89
N ARG A 103 -3.26 -16.11 -12.30
CA ARG A 103 -3.23 -15.71 -10.88
C ARG A 103 -2.97 -14.22 -10.73
N VAL A 104 -3.89 -13.56 -10.04
CA VAL A 104 -3.69 -12.17 -9.62
C VAL A 104 -2.68 -12.07 -8.50
N TYR A 105 -1.91 -10.99 -8.48
CA TYR A 105 -0.87 -10.79 -7.48
C TYR A 105 -0.74 -9.32 -7.08
N PHE A 106 -0.26 -9.09 -5.85
CA PHE A 106 0.24 -7.78 -5.45
C PHE A 106 1.72 -7.66 -5.83
N TYR A 107 2.14 -6.47 -6.28
CA TYR A 107 3.52 -6.24 -6.67
C TYR A 107 4.52 -6.65 -5.58
N GLN A 108 5.60 -7.30 -5.99
CA GLN A 108 6.61 -7.90 -5.12
C GLN A 108 6.06 -8.92 -4.09
N ASP A 109 4.91 -9.55 -4.36
CA ASP A 109 4.30 -10.53 -3.44
C ASP A 109 4.04 -9.92 -2.05
N LEU A 110 3.52 -8.69 -2.02
CA LEU A 110 3.12 -8.04 -0.77
C LEU A 110 2.04 -8.87 -0.09
N SER A 111 2.35 -9.37 1.10
CA SER A 111 1.49 -10.24 1.89
C SER A 111 1.81 -10.11 3.37
N PHE A 112 0.88 -10.52 4.24
CA PHE A 112 1.14 -10.58 5.68
C PHE A 112 2.32 -11.50 6.01
N LYS A 113 2.47 -12.62 5.29
CA LYS A 113 3.64 -13.50 5.47
C LYS A 113 4.95 -12.75 5.20
N LYS A 114 5.05 -12.02 4.08
CA LYS A 114 6.25 -11.25 3.74
C LYS A 114 6.57 -10.18 4.80
N ILE A 115 5.55 -9.51 5.34
CA ILE A 115 5.70 -8.53 6.41
C ILE A 115 6.18 -9.18 7.71
N LEU A 116 5.60 -10.32 8.09
CA LEU A 116 5.99 -11.06 9.29
C LEU A 116 7.42 -11.62 9.18
N ASP A 117 7.80 -12.16 8.02
CA ASP A 117 9.15 -12.64 7.75
C ASP A 117 10.18 -11.48 7.85
N PHE A 118 9.81 -10.28 7.40
CA PHE A 118 10.63 -9.08 7.56
C PHE A 118 10.85 -8.72 9.04
N PHE A 119 9.79 -8.68 9.85
CA PHE A 119 9.91 -8.40 11.28
C PHE A 119 10.70 -9.48 12.02
N LYS A 120 10.49 -10.75 11.69
CA LYS A 120 11.27 -11.87 12.25
C LYS A 120 12.77 -11.69 11.98
N THR A 121 13.13 -11.30 10.76
CA THR A 121 14.53 -11.03 10.38
C THR A 121 15.12 -9.87 11.18
N ILE A 122 14.34 -8.83 11.49
CA ILE A 122 14.79 -7.73 12.34
C ILE A 122 15.06 -8.22 13.77
N LEU A 123 14.15 -9.00 14.34
CA LEU A 123 14.24 -9.46 15.73
C LEU A 123 15.36 -10.49 15.94
N GLU A 124 15.69 -11.26 14.90
CA GLU A 124 16.76 -12.29 14.94
C GLU A 124 18.15 -11.74 14.58
N ASN A 125 18.27 -10.45 14.21
CA ASN A 125 19.53 -9.85 13.75
C ASN A 125 20.07 -8.81 14.74
N ASP A 126 21.16 -9.17 15.42
CA ASP A 126 21.84 -8.31 16.39
C ASP A 126 22.70 -7.18 15.77
N THR A 127 22.74 -7.06 14.43
CA THR A 127 23.58 -6.07 13.74
C THR A 127 23.00 -4.65 13.88
N ILE A 128 23.81 -3.72 14.39
CA ILE A 128 23.48 -2.29 14.43
C ILE A 128 23.85 -1.63 13.10
N TYR A 129 22.85 -1.25 12.31
CA TYR A 129 23.05 -0.61 10.99
C TYR A 129 23.14 0.92 11.03
N HIS A 130 22.52 1.56 12.03
CA HIS A 130 22.57 3.02 12.16
C HIS A 130 23.89 3.47 12.76
N ASN A 131 24.25 4.74 12.56
CA ASN A 131 25.45 5.33 13.15
C ASN A 131 25.43 5.11 14.67
N ASN A 132 26.42 4.38 15.18
CA ASN A 132 26.59 4.18 16.61
C ASN A 132 27.25 5.43 17.21
N PRO A 133 26.53 6.22 18.03
CA PRO A 133 27.04 7.48 18.55
C PRO A 133 28.17 7.31 19.59
N PHE A 134 28.49 6.09 20.02
CA PHE A 134 29.45 5.83 21.11
C PHE A 134 30.93 5.78 20.69
N ILE A 135 31.30 6.18 19.48
CA ILE A 135 32.73 6.27 19.09
C ILE A 135 33.49 7.35 19.89
N PHE A 136 32.81 8.21 20.69
CA PHE A 136 33.46 9.21 21.55
C PHE A 136 33.31 9.06 23.07
N TYR A 137 32.70 7.98 23.59
CA TYR A 137 32.66 7.69 25.03
C TYR A 137 33.02 6.23 25.31
N ARG A 138 34.29 5.87 25.09
CA ARG A 138 34.89 4.68 25.69
C ARG A 138 35.52 5.08 27.03
N ASP A 139 34.70 5.28 28.05
CA ASP A 139 35.19 5.16 29.43
C ASP A 139 35.23 3.67 29.78
N LEU A 140 36.43 3.19 30.10
CA LEU A 140 36.82 1.79 30.29
C LEU A 140 36.24 1.12 31.56
N HIS A 141 35.13 1.63 32.13
CA HIS A 141 34.68 1.21 33.46
C HIS A 141 33.18 0.97 33.68
N GLU A 142 32.30 1.09 32.68
CA GLU A 142 30.91 0.65 32.84
C GLU A 142 30.69 -0.75 32.24
N PRO A 143 30.23 -1.73 33.05
CA PRO A 143 29.86 -3.03 32.52
C PRO A 143 28.64 -2.86 31.62
N LEU A 144 28.68 -3.52 30.47
CA LEU A 144 27.53 -3.71 29.59
C LEU A 144 26.32 -4.10 30.45
N VAL A 145 25.21 -3.36 30.35
CA VAL A 145 23.91 -3.93 30.72
C VAL A 145 23.85 -5.26 29.97
N SER A 146 23.83 -6.35 30.73
CA SER A 146 24.14 -7.64 30.17
C SER A 146 23.06 -7.98 29.14
N ILE A 147 23.47 -8.61 28.04
CA ILE A 147 22.53 -9.18 27.06
C ILE A 147 21.48 -10.08 27.75
N ASP A 148 21.79 -10.61 28.93
CA ASP A 148 20.89 -11.42 29.73
C ASP A 148 19.69 -10.63 30.26
N ASP A 149 19.83 -9.34 30.59
CA ASP A 149 18.70 -8.51 31.06
C ASP A 149 17.71 -8.17 29.93
N LEU A 150 18.19 -8.07 28.69
CA LEU A 150 17.35 -7.89 27.50
C LEU A 150 16.66 -9.20 27.07
N ARG A 151 17.30 -10.35 27.28
CA ARG A 151 16.72 -11.67 27.01
C ARG A 151 15.54 -11.99 27.92
N VAL A 152 15.63 -11.62 29.20
CA VAL A 152 14.51 -11.79 30.16
C VAL A 152 13.26 -11.04 29.68
N ASN A 153 13.43 -9.82 29.15
CA ASN A 153 12.31 -9.03 28.63
C ASN A 153 11.71 -9.63 27.34
N TYR A 154 12.53 -10.30 26.52
CA TYR A 154 12.06 -11.00 25.32
C TYR A 154 11.24 -12.25 25.65
N ASP A 155 11.66 -13.02 26.65
CA ASP A 155 10.91 -14.20 27.11
C ASP A 155 9.55 -13.78 27.71
N ASP A 156 9.50 -12.67 28.46
CA ASP A 156 8.24 -12.10 28.96
C ASP A 156 7.31 -11.61 27.84
N LEU A 157 7.85 -10.98 26.78
CA LEU A 157 7.07 -10.60 25.60
C LEU A 157 6.55 -11.82 24.83
N ARG A 158 7.32 -12.91 24.76
CA ARG A 158 6.94 -14.15 24.09
C ARG A 158 5.80 -14.86 24.82
N VAL A 159 5.85 -14.91 26.15
CA VAL A 159 4.76 -15.43 26.98
C VAL A 159 3.47 -14.65 26.72
N ASN A 160 3.56 -13.31 26.66
CA ASN A 160 2.40 -12.46 26.40
C ASN A 160 1.80 -12.68 24.99
N TYR A 161 2.64 -12.93 23.98
CA TYR A 161 2.19 -13.25 22.62
C TYR A 161 1.47 -14.61 22.55
N ASP A 162 1.99 -15.63 23.25
CA ASP A 162 1.37 -16.95 23.31
C ASP A 162 0.03 -16.89 24.08
N ASP A 163 -0.08 -16.09 25.14
CA ASP A 163 -1.34 -15.84 25.86
C ASP A 163 -2.38 -15.10 25.00
N LEU A 164 -1.97 -14.12 24.20
CA LEU A 164 -2.81 -13.43 23.23
C LEU A 164 -3.31 -14.36 22.12
N ARG A 165 -2.48 -15.32 21.70
CA ARG A 165 -2.84 -16.34 20.71
C ARG A 165 -3.85 -17.33 21.26
N VAL A 166 -3.67 -17.80 22.50
CA VAL A 166 -4.64 -18.68 23.19
C VAL A 166 -5.99 -17.99 23.34
N ASN A 167 -6.02 -16.72 23.75
CA ASN A 167 -7.26 -15.94 23.85
C ASN A 167 -8.00 -15.82 22.51
N TYR A 168 -7.27 -15.66 21.41
CA TYR A 168 -7.84 -15.57 20.07
C TYR A 168 -8.41 -16.91 19.57
N ASP A 169 -7.77 -18.03 19.92
CA ASP A 169 -8.26 -19.37 19.59
C ASP A 169 -9.50 -19.73 20.44
N ASP A 170 -9.55 -19.34 21.72
CA ASP A 170 -10.73 -19.52 22.59
C ASP A 170 -11.95 -18.71 22.14
N LEU A 171 -11.73 -17.53 21.55
CA LEU A 171 -12.78 -16.70 20.93
C LEU A 171 -13.32 -17.27 19.62
N ARG A 172 -12.63 -18.23 18.99
CA ARG A 172 -13.08 -18.92 17.76
C ARG A 172 -13.87 -20.20 18.02
N VAL A 173 -13.88 -20.69 19.26
CA VAL A 173 -14.50 -21.97 19.65
C VAL A 173 -15.85 -21.77 20.38
N ASN A 174 -16.30 -20.52 20.56
CA ASN A 174 -17.64 -20.18 21.08
C ASN A 174 -18.54 -19.54 20.02
#